data_AF-A0A7K4IRW5-F1
#
_entry.id   AF-A0A7K4IRW5-F1
#
_cell.length_a   1.000
_cell.length_b   1.000
_cell.length_c   1.000
_cell.angle_alpha   90.00
_cell.angle_beta   90.00
_cell.angle_gamma   90.00
#
_symmetry.space_group_name_H-M   'P 1'
#
loop_
_entity.id
_entity.type
_entity.pdbx_description
1 polymer ?
#
loop_
_entity_poly.entity_id
_entity_poly.type
_entity_poly.pdbx_seq_one_letter_code
_entity_poly.pdbx_strand_id
1 'polypeptide(L)'
;MKQSDFIDLLFPEAFVKKVDIKEITPCTADPDRIKFLAQADKTLGEVLPVLYLSIPNAKYSEKLEALSYRHKQHLVTIFSTGRIGMTYVKDRNEAEQLVEEAKNLINRAFLHLKTHGKPTPELIGAKKELDP
;
A
#
# COMPACT_ATOMS: atom_id res chain seq x y z
N MET A 1 18.36 -16.34 5.39
CA MET A 1 18.32 -14.91 4.98
C MET A 1 16.89 -14.58 4.64
N LYS A 2 16.25 -13.63 5.34
CA LYS A 2 14.87 -13.22 5.04
C LYS A 2 14.87 -12.25 3.85
N GLN A 3 13.76 -12.17 3.11
CA GLN A 3 13.63 -11.27 1.95
C GLN A 3 13.82 -9.79 2.32
N SER A 4 13.47 -9.41 3.56
CA SER A 4 13.77 -8.09 4.14
C SER A 4 15.26 -7.78 4.12
N ASP A 5 16.08 -8.75 4.57
CA ASP A 5 17.53 -8.57 4.79
C ASP A 5 18.28 -8.27 3.48
N PHE A 6 17.76 -8.75 2.34
CA PHE A 6 18.36 -8.53 1.03
C PHE A 6 17.98 -7.16 0.42
N ILE A 7 16.77 -6.67 0.71
CA ILE A 7 16.32 -5.35 0.28
C ILE A 7 17.04 -4.26 1.08
N ASP A 8 17.20 -4.47 2.39
CA ASP A 8 17.93 -3.56 3.28
C ASP A 8 19.42 -3.44 2.92
N LEU A 9 20.02 -4.50 2.37
CA LEU A 9 21.41 -4.51 1.92
C LEU A 9 21.63 -3.76 0.61
N LEU A 10 20.67 -3.83 -0.32
CA LEU A 10 20.79 -3.20 -1.64
C LEU A 10 20.39 -1.72 -1.65
N PHE A 11 19.56 -1.28 -0.70
CA PHE A 11 19.01 0.06 -0.66
C PHE A 11 19.08 0.64 0.76
N PRO A 12 20.23 1.24 1.14
CA PRO A 12 20.46 1.69 2.51
C PRO A 12 19.52 2.82 2.98
N GLU A 13 18.78 3.46 2.07
CA GLU A 13 17.75 4.44 2.40
C GLU A 13 16.36 4.02 1.90
N ALA A 14 15.60 3.35 2.77
CA ALA A 14 14.18 3.13 2.56
C ALA A 14 13.44 4.48 2.41
N PHE A 15 12.58 4.57 1.38
CA PHE A 15 11.76 5.76 1.12
C PHE A 15 10.81 6.06 2.28
N VAL A 16 10.01 5.06 2.64
CA VAL A 16 9.21 5.04 3.88
C VAL A 16 10.03 4.32 4.94
N LYS A 17 10.40 5.03 6.01
CA LYS A 17 11.13 4.47 7.13
C LYS A 17 10.19 3.92 8.19
N LYS A 18 9.01 4.53 8.32
CA LYS A 18 8.05 4.21 9.38
C LYS A 18 6.62 4.29 8.89
N VAL A 19 5.81 3.33 9.35
CA VAL A 19 4.35 3.37 9.24
C VAL A 19 3.77 3.08 10.62
N ASP A 20 3.04 4.04 11.17
CA ASP A 20 2.48 3.93 12.52
C ASP A 20 0.98 3.67 12.46
N ILE A 21 0.50 2.64 13.16
CA ILE A 21 -0.93 2.48 13.44
C ILE A 21 -1.38 3.61 14.37
N LYS A 22 -2.36 4.40 13.92
CA LYS A 22 -2.92 5.54 14.66
C LYS A 22 -4.24 5.21 15.34
N GLU A 23 -5.02 4.32 14.74
CA GLU A 23 -6.35 3.98 15.21
C GLU A 23 -6.65 2.51 14.93
N ILE A 24 -7.28 1.83 15.89
CA ILE A 24 -7.84 0.49 15.74
C ILE A 24 -9.29 0.55 16.23
N THR A 25 -10.23 0.10 15.41
CA THR A 25 -11.66 -0.01 15.74
C THR A 25 -12.24 -1.35 15.28
N PRO A 26 -13.37 -1.80 15.84
CA PRO A 26 -14.06 -2.98 15.32
C PRO A 26 -14.43 -2.81 13.83
N CYS A 27 -14.35 -3.90 13.08
CA CYS A 27 -14.74 -3.91 11.68
C CYS A 27 -16.27 -3.87 11.59
N THR A 28 -16.80 -3.05 10.68
CA THR A 28 -18.25 -2.90 10.53
C THR A 28 -18.91 -4.15 9.95
N ALA A 29 -18.17 -4.94 9.16
CA ALA A 29 -18.68 -6.16 8.54
C ALA A 29 -18.65 -7.38 9.47
N ASP A 30 -17.81 -7.37 10.51
CA ASP A 30 -17.58 -8.50 11.41
C ASP A 30 -17.01 -7.97 12.74
N PRO A 31 -17.76 -8.00 13.86
CA PRO A 31 -17.32 -7.44 15.13
C PRO A 31 -16.15 -8.20 15.77
N ASP A 32 -15.88 -9.44 15.35
CA ASP A 32 -14.73 -10.24 15.80
C ASP A 32 -13.44 -9.88 15.03
N ARG A 33 -13.54 -8.95 14.07
CA ARG A 33 -12.42 -8.39 13.32
C ARG A 33 -12.23 -6.93 13.66
N ILE A 34 -11.02 -6.44 13.43
CA ILE A 34 -10.68 -5.03 13.53
C ILE A 34 -10.49 -4.42 12.13
N LYS A 35 -10.59 -3.09 12.08
CA LYS A 35 -10.05 -2.24 11.02
C LYS A 35 -9.08 -1.25 11.67
N PHE A 36 -8.09 -0.80 10.91
CA PHE A 36 -7.13 0.17 11.42
C PHE A 36 -6.81 1.25 10.40
N LEU A 37 -6.34 2.38 10.92
CA LEU A 37 -5.76 3.47 10.14
C LEU A 37 -4.31 3.65 10.59
N ALA A 38 -3.40 3.63 9.63
CA ALA A 38 -1.99 3.87 9.81
C ALA A 38 -1.52 5.07 9.00
N GLN A 39 -0.34 5.60 9.34
CA GLN A 39 0.27 6.76 8.71
C GLN A 39 1.73 6.48 8.41
N ALA A 40 2.11 6.59 7.14
CA ALA A 40 3.50 6.60 6.71
C ALA A 40 4.17 7.94 7.05
N ASP A 41 5.50 7.93 7.21
CA ASP A 41 6.34 9.11 7.42
C ASP A 41 6.60 9.93 6.14
N LYS A 42 6.01 9.51 5.00
CA LYS A 42 6.07 10.17 3.70
C LYS A 42 4.69 10.23 3.05
N THR A 43 4.53 11.20 2.15
CA THR A 43 3.46 11.17 1.15
C THR A 43 3.76 10.11 0.10
N LEU A 44 2.71 9.49 -0.44
CA LEU A 44 2.80 8.32 -1.31
C LEU A 44 2.30 8.59 -2.73
N GLY A 45 1.92 9.84 -3.05
CA GLY A 45 1.34 10.19 -4.34
C GLY A 45 2.15 9.72 -5.55
N GLU A 46 3.48 9.84 -5.49
CA GLU A 46 4.35 9.45 -6.61
C GLU A 46 4.44 7.93 -6.82
N VAL A 47 4.17 7.12 -5.79
CA VAL A 47 4.23 5.66 -5.89
C VAL A 47 2.88 5.03 -6.22
N LEU A 48 1.76 5.75 -6.05
CA LEU A 48 0.42 5.20 -6.32
C LEU A 48 0.26 4.67 -7.76
N PRO A 49 0.72 5.36 -8.82
CA PRO A 49 0.61 4.82 -10.18
C PRO A 49 1.41 3.53 -10.40
N VAL A 50 2.58 3.41 -9.77
CA VAL A 50 3.40 2.19 -9.85
C VAL A 50 2.71 1.04 -9.12
N LEU A 51 2.18 1.30 -7.92
CA LEU A 51 1.40 0.33 -7.17
C LEU A 51 0.15 -0.13 -7.94
N TYR A 52 -0.54 0.81 -8.60
CA TYR A 52 -1.70 0.52 -9.43
C TYR A 52 -1.38 -0.48 -10.54
N LEU A 53 -0.30 -0.24 -11.28
CA LEU A 53 0.11 -1.15 -12.35
C LEU A 53 0.64 -2.49 -11.83
N SER A 54 1.27 -2.49 -10.66
CA SER A 54 1.87 -3.70 -10.07
C SER A 54 0.87 -4.64 -9.40
N ILE A 55 -0.32 -4.15 -9.03
CA ILE A 55 -1.33 -4.92 -8.31
C ILE A 55 -2.50 -5.21 -9.26
N PRO A 56 -2.70 -6.47 -9.69
CA PRO A 56 -3.71 -6.81 -10.69
C PRO A 56 -5.12 -6.34 -10.36
N ASN A 57 -5.55 -6.49 -9.11
CA ASN A 57 -6.90 -6.16 -8.62
C ASN A 57 -7.01 -4.79 -7.94
N ALA A 58 -6.03 -3.89 -8.15
CA ALA A 58 -6.10 -2.55 -7.61
C ALA A 58 -7.03 -1.65 -8.43
N LYS A 59 -7.81 -0.83 -7.73
CA LYS A 59 -8.57 0.29 -8.27
C LYS A 59 -7.90 1.58 -7.82
N TYR A 60 -7.67 2.50 -8.75
CA TYR A 60 -7.04 3.79 -8.49
C TYR A 60 -8.00 4.92 -8.80
N SER A 61 -8.20 5.82 -7.84
CA SER A 61 -9.02 7.01 -7.99
C SER A 61 -8.14 8.25 -7.87
N GLU A 62 -8.00 8.97 -8.99
CA GLU A 62 -7.34 10.28 -8.99
C GLU A 62 -8.12 11.30 -8.16
N LYS A 63 -9.46 11.26 -8.21
CA LYS A 63 -10.33 12.15 -7.44
C LYS A 63 -10.15 11.99 -5.92
N LEU A 64 -10.02 10.75 -5.45
CA LEU A 64 -9.80 10.45 -4.03
C LEU A 64 -8.32 10.41 -3.65
N GLU A 65 -7.44 10.59 -4.64
CA GLU A 65 -6.00 10.40 -4.54
C GLU A 65 -5.62 9.11 -3.79
N ALA A 66 -6.29 8.01 -4.13
CA ALA A 66 -6.20 6.77 -3.38
C ALA A 66 -6.21 5.54 -4.28
N LEU A 67 -5.50 4.50 -3.83
CA LEU A 67 -5.49 3.17 -4.41
C LEU A 67 -6.09 2.18 -3.42
N SER A 68 -7.04 1.36 -3.87
CA SER A 68 -7.62 0.28 -3.06
C SER A 68 -7.45 -1.07 -3.75
N TYR A 69 -7.14 -2.12 -2.99
CA TYR A 69 -7.03 -3.48 -3.50
C TYR A 69 -7.38 -4.50 -2.42
N ARG A 70 -7.68 -5.73 -2.83
CA ARG A 70 -7.85 -6.85 -1.90
C ARG A 70 -6.55 -7.63 -1.75
N HIS A 71 -6.08 -7.78 -0.51
CA HIS A 71 -5.01 -8.69 -0.16
C HIS A 71 -5.58 -9.80 0.74
N LYS A 72 -5.73 -11.01 0.18
CA LYS A 72 -6.48 -12.10 0.82
C LYS A 72 -7.89 -11.61 1.18
N GLN A 73 -8.23 -11.57 2.47
CA GLN A 73 -9.49 -11.11 3.02
C GLN A 73 -9.53 -9.61 3.36
N HIS A 74 -8.38 -8.92 3.32
CA HIS A 74 -8.29 -7.52 3.73
C HIS A 74 -8.55 -6.59 2.55
N LEU A 75 -9.41 -5.58 2.75
CA LEU A 75 -9.44 -4.42 1.87
C LEU A 75 -8.35 -3.45 2.34
N VAL A 76 -7.39 -3.17 1.47
CA VAL A 76 -6.31 -2.23 1.72
C VAL A 76 -6.57 -0.97 0.90
N THR A 77 -6.48 0.21 1.53
CA THR A 77 -6.55 1.51 0.87
C THR A 77 -5.32 2.33 1.23
N ILE A 78 -4.63 2.87 0.22
CA ILE A 78 -3.45 3.72 0.37
C ILE A 78 -3.77 5.09 -0.25
N PHE A 79 -3.65 6.14 0.54
CA PHE A 79 -3.89 7.52 0.13
C PHE A 79 -2.57 8.23 -0.22
N SER A 80 -2.62 9.22 -1.11
CA SER A 80 -1.49 10.08 -1.49
C SER A 80 -0.83 10.76 -0.30
N THR A 81 -1.59 11.02 0.76
CA THR A 81 -1.17 11.64 2.03
C THR A 81 -0.33 10.73 2.92
N GLY A 82 -0.16 9.46 2.54
CA GLY A 82 0.53 8.46 3.37
C GLY A 82 -0.38 7.75 4.38
N ARG A 83 -1.67 8.08 4.42
CA ARG A 83 -2.65 7.32 5.20
C ARG A 83 -2.87 5.95 4.56
N ILE A 84 -2.93 4.91 5.39
CA ILE A 84 -3.20 3.54 4.97
C ILE A 84 -4.33 3.01 5.83
N GLY A 85 -5.41 2.54 5.19
CA GLY A 85 -6.53 1.89 5.86
C GLY A 85 -6.56 0.41 5.52
N MET A 86 -6.81 -0.44 6.51
CA MET A 86 -7.07 -1.86 6.27
C MET A 86 -8.26 -2.34 7.10
N THR A 87 -9.08 -3.20 6.50
CA THR A 87 -10.25 -3.81 7.14
C THR A 87 -10.14 -5.32 7.22
N TYR A 88 -11.03 -5.93 7.99
CA TYR A 88 -11.14 -7.39 8.14
C TYR A 88 -9.84 -8.03 8.67
N VAL A 89 -9.20 -7.36 9.63
CA VAL A 89 -7.96 -7.81 10.27
C VAL A 89 -8.34 -8.56 11.55
N LYS A 90 -7.67 -9.65 11.86
CA LYS A 90 -7.91 -10.52 13.01
C LYS A 90 -7.66 -9.81 14.32
N ASP A 91 -6.47 -9.23 14.48
CA ASP A 91 -6.02 -8.65 15.74
C ASP A 91 -4.85 -7.68 15.51
N ARG A 92 -4.34 -7.08 16.60
CA ARG A 92 -3.23 -6.13 16.56
C ARG A 92 -1.93 -6.75 16.01
N ASN A 93 -1.69 -8.03 16.23
CA ASN A 93 -0.48 -8.69 15.75
C ASN A 93 -0.51 -8.84 14.22
N GLU A 94 -1.66 -9.24 13.65
CA GLU A 94 -1.84 -9.25 12.20
C GLU A 94 -1.76 -7.83 11.62
N ALA A 95 -2.28 -6.82 12.32
CA ALA A 95 -2.17 -5.42 11.88
C ALA A 95 -0.70 -4.96 11.74
N GLU A 96 0.16 -5.28 12.72
CA GLU A 96 1.59 -4.96 12.66
C GLU A 96 2.31 -5.65 11.49
N GLN A 97 1.96 -6.91 11.22
CA GLN A 97 2.49 -7.66 10.06
C GLN A 97 2.08 -7.01 8.74
N LEU A 98 0.78 -6.70 8.60
CA LEU A 98 0.25 -6.06 7.39
C LEU A 98 0.82 -4.66 7.16
N VAL A 99 1.10 -3.91 8.22
CA VAL A 99 1.78 -2.61 8.13
C VAL A 99 3.19 -2.77 7.56
N GLU A 100 3.95 -3.75 8.03
CA GLU A 100 5.29 -4.02 7.51
C GLU A 100 5.25 -4.53 6.06
N GLU A 101 4.29 -5.37 5.70
CA GLU A 101 4.05 -5.79 4.31
C GLU A 101 3.74 -4.60 3.40
N ALA A 102 2.87 -3.68 3.83
CA ALA A 102 2.55 -2.45 3.09
C ALA A 102 3.78 -1.55 2.93
N LYS A 103 4.58 -1.36 4.00
CA LYS A 103 5.84 -0.60 3.94
C LYS A 103 6.79 -1.17 2.90
N ASN A 104 6.98 -2.50 2.90
CA ASN A 104 7.85 -3.19 1.95
C ASN A 104 7.34 -3.12 0.52
N LEU A 105 6.02 -3.19 0.31
CA LEU A 105 5.41 -3.00 -1.00
C LEU A 105 5.62 -1.57 -1.53
N ILE A 106 5.41 -0.56 -0.69
CA ILE A 106 5.63 0.85 -1.03
C ILE A 106 7.10 1.12 -1.40
N ASN A 107 8.04 0.62 -0.59
CA ASN A 107 9.47 0.81 -0.87
C ASN A 107 9.91 0.14 -2.18
N ARG A 108 9.36 -1.05 -2.50
CA ARG A 108 9.60 -1.69 -3.81
C ARG A 108 9.02 -0.90 -4.97
N ALA A 109 7.82 -0.33 -4.82
CA ALA A 109 7.24 0.54 -5.84
C ALA A 109 8.06 1.81 -6.05
N PHE A 110 8.57 2.41 -4.98
CA PHE A 110 9.47 3.55 -5.06
C PHE A 110 10.79 3.19 -5.75
N LEU A 111 11.37 2.04 -5.44
CA LEU A 111 12.55 1.56 -6.15
C LEU A 111 12.28 1.43 -7.64
N HIS A 112 11.18 0.79 -8.01
CA HIS A 112 10.78 0.65 -9.41
C HIS A 112 10.67 2.04 -10.09
N LEU A 113 10.01 3.00 -9.43
CA LEU A 113 9.91 4.39 -9.88
C LEU A 113 11.29 5.03 -10.11
N LYS A 114 12.26 4.83 -9.21
CA LYS A 114 13.62 5.38 -9.37
C LYS A 114 14.39 4.73 -10.52
N THR A 115 14.17 3.44 -10.77
CA THR A 115 14.86 2.69 -11.82
C THR A 115 14.25 2.88 -13.22
N HIS A 116 12.93 3.03 -13.34
CA HIS A 116 12.21 3.05 -14.63
C HIS A 116 11.50 4.38 -14.92
N GLY A 117 11.44 5.30 -13.96
CA GLY A 117 10.70 6.55 -14.08
C GLY A 117 9.20 6.39 -13.82
N LYS A 118 8.46 7.48 -14.01
CA LYS A 118 7.00 7.52 -13.80
C LYS A 118 6.31 6.73 -14.93
N PRO A 119 5.31 5.89 -14.61
CA PRO A 119 4.48 5.29 -15.63
C PRO A 119 3.78 6.34 -16.49
N THR A 120 3.63 6.05 -17.77
CA THR A 120 2.95 6.97 -18.69
C THR A 120 1.42 6.93 -18.49
N PRO A 121 0.70 8.02 -18.81
CA PRO A 121 -0.76 8.04 -18.74
C PRO A 121 -1.43 6.94 -19.56
N GLU A 122 -0.84 6.56 -20.70
CA GLU A 122 -1.36 5.50 -21.58
C GLU A 122 -1.35 4.14 -20.89
N LEU A 123 -0.27 3.80 -20.17
CA LEU A 123 -0.18 2.55 -19.42
C LEU A 123 -1.21 2.49 -18.28
N ILE A 124 -1.39 3.62 -17.58
CA ILE A 124 -2.39 3.75 -16.52
C ILE A 124 -3.80 3.61 -17.13
N GLY A 125 -4.07 4.25 -18.27
CA GLY A 125 -5.33 4.17 -19.00
C GLY A 125 -5.66 2.75 -19.46
N ALA A 126 -4.70 2.06 -20.08
CA ALA A 126 -4.88 0.70 -20.56
C ALA A 126 -5.32 -0.28 -19.45
N LYS A 127 -4.75 -0.15 -18.24
CA LYS A 127 -5.19 -0.97 -17.09
C LYS A 127 -6.63 -0.64 -16.67
N LYS A 128 -7.04 0.64 -16.69
CA LYS A 128 -8.42 1.04 -16.33
C LYS A 128 -9.44 0.44 -17.29
N GLU A 129 -9.11 0.32 -18.58
CA GLU A 129 -9.99 -0.26 -19.59
C GLU A 129 -10.16 -1.78 -19.44
N LEU A 130 -9.13 -2.49 -18.95
CA LEU A 130 -9.17 -3.94 -18.72
C LEU A 130 -9.96 -4.35 -17.47
N ASP A 131 -10.14 -3.42 -16.53
CA ASP A 131 -10.84 -3.65 -15.26
C ASP A 131 -11.84 -2.49 -15.01
N PRO A 132 -12.95 -2.43 -15.77
CA PRO A 132 -13.94 -1.34 -15.69
C PRO A 132 -14.67 -1.24 -14.33
#